data_AF-A0A956U9Z4-F1
#
_entry.id   AF-A0A956U9Z4-F1
#
_cell.length_a   1.000
_cell.length_b   1.000
_cell.length_c   1.000
_cell.angle_alpha   90.00
_cell.angle_beta   90.00
_cell.angle_gamma   90.00
#
_symmetry.space_group_name_H-M   'P 1'
#
loop_
_entity.id
_entity.type
_entity.pdbx_description
1 polymer ?
#
loop_
_entity_poly.entity_id
_entity_poly.type
_entity_poly.pdbx_seq_one_letter_code
_entity_poly.pdbx_strand_id
1 'polypeptide(L)'
;MSATITKVALAAVLLSFSNSARAEKATPLNSLAEIPVKEVTVFKDGHALVLHRGLMKTDSAGNVVMDDLPKPVLGTFWPYCSDRRARLSMAVAGVRRVSVSNTALTVPELIEGNIGARVRVLLKPRSVAYGEGRADVRDSVSSVIEGKIESVPERSSEEMERTAPDRTERKLPRRGDVVMIRTEDGLRAEPFANIESIAFKGEVESSLSHEELRNLITLKLDWQGDKPGAGTAVGARDKVDVGMIYLQEGIRWVPSYKVIIDGNGKAVVLLNATVENRLRDLKDIRLDLVVGVPTFPFKDQIDPFALNGSVADVVRRLDRNSIIASQFSNAAILQGATNGTIGAQSADYGSNEGSSSSSTRVDSGTKNEDMFVYTVEHVSLAKGERMVLPVARYELDYKDVYTLDLPFGAPSEVPRSYNQDIVKYEKLLKTPRVMHKLRIKNKGRQPFTTAPTLLVSADQKTGRETVLGQSLMTYTASGARVDLDLGTAIDFAVKREDVETSRLPDAVKWQDDKYCRVDHKSSITITSYSKKAASIEIDRNLFGFVDSVGENGVVKRTNFFENVVEADGANRPPYWWNYYSFPHWWHSVNGSSVIKWNTKLNPGEKVTLDYRWHYFWR
;
A
#
# COMPACT_ATOMS: atom_id res chain seq x y z
N MET A 1 -11.57 -6.94 -89.15
CA MET A 1 -10.81 -6.47 -87.96
C MET A 1 -11.65 -6.79 -86.73
N SER A 2 -11.47 -7.98 -86.16
CA SER A 2 -10.86 -8.22 -84.82
C SER A 2 -11.74 -7.68 -83.67
N ALA A 3 -12.69 -8.47 -83.16
CA ALA A 3 -12.55 -9.49 -82.09
C ALA A 3 -12.42 -8.85 -80.68
N THR A 4 -13.53 -8.70 -79.95
CA THR A 4 -14.13 -9.62 -78.95
C THR A 4 -13.66 -9.29 -77.52
N ILE A 5 -14.58 -8.66 -76.78
CA ILE A 5 -14.51 -8.38 -75.34
C ILE A 5 -14.46 -9.72 -74.57
N THR A 6 -13.34 -9.98 -73.89
CA THR A 6 -13.16 -11.19 -73.08
C THR A 6 -13.44 -10.89 -71.62
N LYS A 7 -14.54 -11.46 -71.10
CA LYS A 7 -14.84 -11.60 -69.66
C LYS A 7 -13.77 -12.49 -69.03
N VAL A 8 -13.00 -11.98 -68.08
CA VAL A 8 -12.10 -12.80 -67.26
C VAL A 8 -12.90 -13.36 -66.08
N ALA A 9 -12.87 -14.68 -65.99
CA ALA A 9 -13.58 -15.49 -65.02
C ALA A 9 -12.98 -15.39 -63.62
N LEU A 10 -13.89 -15.43 -62.65
CA LEU A 10 -13.70 -15.58 -61.22
C LEU A 10 -12.97 -16.90 -60.91
N ALA A 11 -11.76 -16.84 -60.37
CA ALA A 11 -11.09 -17.98 -59.74
C ALA A 11 -10.78 -17.62 -58.29
N ALA A 12 -11.74 -17.90 -57.42
CA ALA A 12 -11.56 -17.85 -55.97
C ALA A 12 -10.70 -19.03 -55.52
N VAL A 13 -9.39 -18.80 -55.36
CA VAL A 13 -8.52 -19.72 -54.61
C VAL A 13 -8.69 -19.37 -53.13
N LEU A 14 -9.69 -19.98 -52.51
CA LEU A 14 -9.77 -20.16 -51.06
C LEU A 14 -8.64 -21.11 -50.65
N LEU A 15 -7.43 -20.55 -50.46
CA LEU A 15 -6.41 -21.18 -49.64
C LEU A 15 -6.87 -21.06 -48.19
N SER A 16 -7.72 -22.00 -47.79
CA SER A 16 -7.94 -22.35 -46.40
C SER A 16 -6.59 -22.72 -45.79
N PHE A 17 -5.94 -21.75 -45.15
CA PHE A 17 -4.94 -22.02 -44.12
C PHE A 17 -5.69 -22.70 -42.97
N SER A 18 -5.84 -24.02 -43.09
CA SER A 18 -6.09 -24.91 -41.97
C SER A 18 -4.91 -24.75 -41.03
N ASN A 19 -5.01 -23.77 -40.12
CA ASN A 19 -4.18 -23.71 -38.94
C ASN A 19 -4.58 -24.94 -38.12
N SER A 20 -3.99 -26.08 -38.44
CA SER A 20 -4.02 -27.24 -37.56
C SER A 20 -3.36 -26.75 -36.27
N ALA A 21 -4.18 -26.40 -35.28
CA ALA A 21 -3.78 -26.23 -33.91
C ALA A 21 -3.20 -27.57 -33.49
N ARG A 22 -1.89 -27.74 -33.72
CA ARG A 22 -1.14 -28.88 -33.25
C ARG A 22 -1.24 -28.80 -31.73
N ALA A 23 -1.93 -29.77 -31.14
CA ALA A 23 -2.11 -29.82 -29.71
C ALA A 23 -0.75 -29.70 -29.02
N GLU A 24 -0.64 -28.69 -28.17
CA GLU A 24 0.58 -28.35 -27.47
C GLU A 24 0.78 -29.32 -26.31
N LYS A 25 1.89 -30.07 -26.33
CA LYS A 25 2.27 -31.00 -25.25
C LYS A 25 2.56 -30.24 -23.95
N ALA A 26 2.27 -30.85 -22.80
CA ALA A 26 2.56 -30.26 -21.50
C ALA A 26 4.07 -29.96 -21.34
N THR A 27 4.39 -28.73 -20.95
CA THR A 27 5.77 -28.32 -20.67
C THR A 27 6.11 -28.65 -19.21
N PRO A 28 7.27 -29.25 -18.88
CA PRO A 28 7.64 -29.53 -17.49
C PRO A 28 7.79 -28.26 -16.66
N LEU A 29 7.20 -28.20 -15.47
CA LEU A 29 7.24 -27.01 -14.60
C LEU A 29 8.67 -26.55 -14.29
N ASN A 30 9.58 -27.49 -13.99
CA ASN A 30 10.99 -27.17 -13.67
C ASN A 30 11.77 -26.57 -14.85
N SER A 31 11.20 -26.60 -16.07
CA SER A 31 11.78 -25.94 -17.24
C SER A 31 11.33 -24.49 -17.40
N LEU A 32 10.26 -24.09 -16.71
CA LEU A 32 9.76 -22.71 -16.68
C LEU A 32 10.60 -21.91 -15.70
N ALA A 33 11.26 -20.88 -16.21
CA ALA A 33 12.15 -20.03 -15.43
C ALA A 33 11.38 -18.83 -14.85
N GLU A 34 11.77 -18.38 -13.67
CA GLU A 34 11.30 -17.13 -13.05
C GLU A 34 12.35 -16.03 -13.27
N ILE A 35 11.94 -14.84 -13.72
CA ILE A 35 12.88 -13.72 -13.81
C ILE A 35 13.09 -13.19 -12.39
N PRO A 36 14.34 -13.06 -11.89
CA PRO A 36 14.56 -12.51 -10.58
C PRO A 36 14.19 -11.02 -10.53
N VAL A 37 13.63 -10.60 -9.39
CA VAL A 37 13.48 -9.17 -9.05
C VAL A 37 14.86 -8.58 -8.82
N LYS A 38 15.11 -7.38 -9.34
CA LYS A 38 16.35 -6.64 -9.14
C LYS A 38 16.15 -5.33 -8.38
N GLU A 39 15.02 -4.68 -8.60
CA GLU A 39 14.70 -3.40 -7.98
C GLU A 39 13.23 -3.36 -7.63
N VAL A 40 12.93 -2.77 -6.47
CA VAL A 40 11.57 -2.49 -6.03
C VAL A 40 11.49 -1.07 -5.51
N THR A 41 10.65 -0.25 -6.14
CA THR A 41 10.29 1.07 -5.63
C THR A 41 8.97 0.99 -4.86
N VAL A 42 9.00 1.26 -3.56
CA VAL A 42 7.86 1.05 -2.65
C VAL A 42 7.19 2.37 -2.29
N PHE A 43 5.87 2.40 -2.46
CA PHE A 43 5.01 3.51 -2.07
C PHE A 43 4.27 3.20 -0.77
N LYS A 44 3.91 4.24 -0.01
CA LYS A 44 3.28 4.09 1.31
C LYS A 44 1.84 3.56 1.26
N ASP A 45 1.18 3.72 0.12
CA ASP A 45 -0.16 3.22 -0.10
C ASP A 45 -0.20 1.68 -0.28
N GLY A 46 0.96 1.04 -0.44
CA GLY A 46 1.12 -0.41 -0.60
C GLY A 46 1.34 -0.88 -2.03
N HIS A 47 1.41 0.04 -2.98
CA HIS A 47 1.89 -0.24 -4.33
C HIS A 47 3.41 -0.28 -4.36
N ALA A 48 3.94 -1.10 -5.27
CA ALA A 48 5.35 -1.11 -5.59
C ALA A 48 5.56 -1.25 -7.10
N LEU A 49 6.52 -0.49 -7.62
CA LEU A 49 7.05 -0.68 -8.96
C LEU A 49 8.11 -1.77 -8.87
N VAL A 50 7.91 -2.87 -9.58
CA VAL A 50 8.76 -4.06 -9.52
C VAL A 50 9.49 -4.19 -10.84
N LEU A 51 10.81 -4.23 -10.78
CA LEU A 51 11.67 -4.47 -11.92
C LEU A 51 12.27 -5.88 -11.83
N HIS A 52 11.89 -6.69 -12.81
CA HIS A 52 12.48 -7.99 -13.09
C HIS A 52 13.53 -7.85 -14.17
N ARG A 53 14.67 -8.53 -14.00
CA ARG A 53 15.70 -8.65 -15.04
C ARG A 53 16.56 -9.89 -14.84
N GLY A 54 16.76 -10.65 -15.91
CA GLY A 54 17.64 -11.81 -15.85
C GLY A 54 17.90 -12.49 -17.20
N LEU A 55 18.90 -13.36 -17.19
CA LEU A 55 19.23 -14.23 -18.31
C LEU A 55 18.31 -15.47 -18.30
N MET A 56 17.38 -15.50 -19.25
CA MET A 56 16.34 -16.53 -19.34
C MET A 56 16.63 -17.51 -20.47
N LYS A 57 16.30 -18.79 -20.27
CA LYS A 57 16.38 -19.80 -21.33
C LYS A 57 15.27 -19.60 -22.36
N THR A 58 15.56 -19.86 -23.62
CA THR A 58 14.56 -19.84 -24.70
C THR A 58 14.02 -21.24 -24.99
N ASP A 59 12.77 -21.30 -25.46
CA ASP A 59 12.17 -22.50 -26.04
C ASP A 59 12.76 -22.81 -27.44
N SER A 60 12.31 -23.90 -28.06
CA SER A 60 12.75 -24.30 -29.41
C SER A 60 12.36 -23.31 -30.52
N ALA A 61 11.43 -22.40 -30.24
CA ALA A 61 11.03 -21.33 -31.15
C ALA A 61 11.77 -20.01 -30.87
N GLY A 62 12.68 -19.98 -29.89
CA GLY A 62 13.45 -18.81 -29.50
C GLY A 62 12.70 -17.83 -28.58
N ASN A 63 11.59 -18.24 -27.96
CA ASN A 63 10.79 -17.41 -27.05
C ASN A 63 11.10 -17.72 -25.58
N VAL A 64 10.75 -16.81 -24.68
CA VAL A 64 10.85 -17.05 -23.24
C VAL A 64 9.46 -17.35 -22.67
N VAL A 65 9.30 -18.49 -22.02
CA VAL A 65 8.04 -18.91 -21.37
C VAL A 65 8.25 -18.99 -19.86
N MET A 66 7.33 -18.40 -19.09
CA MET A 66 7.43 -18.31 -17.64
C MET A 66 6.08 -18.61 -16.98
N ASP A 67 6.13 -19.15 -15.76
CA ASP A 67 4.98 -19.46 -14.89
C ASP A 67 4.60 -18.31 -13.94
N ASP A 68 5.10 -17.11 -14.24
CA ASP A 68 4.92 -15.95 -13.39
C ASP A 68 4.16 -14.85 -14.14
N LEU A 69 2.83 -14.89 -14.03
CA LEU A 69 1.96 -13.86 -14.58
C LEU A 69 1.68 -12.78 -13.53
N PRO A 70 2.24 -11.56 -13.67
CA PRO A 70 1.97 -10.48 -12.73
C PRO A 70 0.51 -10.00 -12.82
N LYS A 71 0.08 -9.25 -11.80
CA LYS A 71 -1.23 -8.59 -11.72
C LYS A 71 -1.05 -7.07 -11.65
N PRO A 72 -0.58 -6.45 -12.74
CA PRO A 72 -0.21 -5.06 -12.72
C PRO A 72 -1.44 -4.14 -12.65
N VAL A 73 -1.24 -2.94 -12.14
CA VAL A 73 -2.18 -1.82 -12.27
C VAL A 73 -2.35 -1.51 -13.76
N LEU A 74 -3.57 -1.21 -14.18
CA LEU A 74 -3.93 -0.93 -15.57
C LEU A 74 -2.96 0.07 -16.22
N GLY A 75 -2.36 -0.32 -17.35
CA GLY A 75 -1.46 0.54 -18.13
C GLY A 75 -0.03 0.65 -17.58
N THR A 76 0.34 -0.18 -16.60
CA THR A 76 1.68 -0.13 -15.98
C THR A 76 2.56 -1.33 -16.29
N PHE A 77 2.15 -2.24 -17.19
CA PHE A 77 2.93 -3.43 -17.54
C PHE A 77 3.85 -3.20 -18.74
N TRP A 78 5.15 -3.36 -18.54
CA TRP A 78 6.18 -3.10 -19.56
C TRP A 78 7.20 -4.25 -19.63
N PRO A 79 6.96 -5.28 -20.44
CA PRO A 79 7.96 -6.30 -20.77
C PRO A 79 9.02 -5.73 -21.71
N TYR A 80 10.26 -6.21 -21.61
CA TYR A 80 11.35 -5.77 -22.48
C TYR A 80 12.41 -6.86 -22.71
N CYS A 81 13.23 -6.66 -23.74
CA CYS A 81 14.45 -7.43 -24.00
C CYS A 81 15.64 -6.45 -24.02
N SER A 82 16.69 -6.76 -23.26
CA SER A 82 17.92 -5.96 -23.20
C SER A 82 19.08 -6.60 -23.99
N ASP A 83 18.86 -7.75 -24.61
CA ASP A 83 19.87 -8.40 -25.45
C ASP A 83 19.99 -7.69 -26.80
N ARG A 84 21.22 -7.51 -27.29
CA ARG A 84 21.45 -6.87 -28.60
C ARG A 84 21.05 -7.75 -29.78
N ARG A 85 20.97 -9.07 -29.57
CA ARG A 85 20.69 -10.07 -30.61
C ARG A 85 19.20 -10.26 -30.87
N ALA A 86 18.35 -9.80 -29.96
CA ALA A 86 16.91 -10.02 -30.03
C ALA A 86 16.15 -8.73 -29.68
N ARG A 87 14.94 -8.61 -30.20
CA ARG A 87 13.99 -7.58 -29.80
C ARG A 87 12.70 -8.22 -29.34
N LEU A 88 12.08 -7.65 -28.31
CA LEU A 88 10.75 -8.07 -27.91
C LEU A 88 9.76 -7.65 -29.00
N SER A 89 9.01 -8.60 -29.54
CA SER A 89 7.93 -8.32 -30.50
C SER A 89 6.57 -8.24 -29.84
N MET A 90 6.27 -9.16 -28.92
CA MET A 90 5.05 -9.12 -28.12
C MET A 90 5.16 -9.97 -26.84
N ALA A 91 4.33 -9.65 -25.86
CA ALA A 91 4.07 -10.51 -24.70
C ALA A 91 2.67 -11.12 -24.82
N VAL A 92 2.55 -12.41 -24.52
CA VAL A 92 1.29 -13.16 -24.62
C VAL A 92 1.02 -13.83 -23.28
N ALA A 93 -0.09 -13.47 -22.63
CA ALA A 93 -0.63 -14.21 -21.49
C ALA A 93 -1.60 -15.28 -21.98
N GLY A 94 -1.56 -16.48 -21.40
CA GLY A 94 -2.52 -17.52 -21.75
C GLY A 94 -2.46 -18.74 -20.84
N VAL A 95 -3.56 -19.50 -20.83
CA VAL A 95 -3.64 -20.77 -20.11
C VAL A 95 -2.93 -21.85 -20.92
N ARG A 96 -1.96 -22.54 -20.31
CA ARG A 96 -1.26 -23.69 -20.93
C ARG A 96 -1.23 -24.89 -19.99
N ARG A 97 -1.11 -26.08 -20.58
CA ARG A 97 -0.84 -27.32 -19.85
C ARG A 97 0.62 -27.35 -19.41
N VAL A 98 0.84 -27.59 -18.13
CA VAL A 98 2.16 -27.75 -17.51
C VAL A 98 2.19 -29.11 -16.83
N SER A 99 3.25 -29.88 -17.04
CA SER A 99 3.45 -31.15 -16.36
C SER A 99 4.12 -30.87 -15.00
N VAL A 100 3.45 -31.32 -13.94
CA VAL A 100 3.88 -31.14 -12.55
C VAL A 100 4.12 -32.52 -11.95
N SER A 101 5.24 -32.68 -11.26
CA SER A 101 5.62 -33.92 -10.59
C SER A 101 5.37 -33.79 -9.09
N ASN A 102 4.47 -34.61 -8.55
CA ASN A 102 4.14 -34.64 -7.13
C ASN A 102 4.50 -36.00 -6.53
N THR A 103 4.73 -36.04 -5.21
CA THR A 103 4.83 -37.31 -4.48
C THR A 103 3.51 -38.06 -4.53
N ALA A 104 3.53 -39.35 -4.88
CA ALA A 104 2.38 -40.22 -4.85
C ALA A 104 1.98 -40.54 -3.39
N LEU A 105 0.75 -40.24 -3.02
CA LEU A 105 0.21 -40.42 -1.66
C LEU A 105 -0.79 -41.57 -1.56
N THR A 106 -1.31 -42.06 -2.69
CA THR A 106 -2.34 -43.10 -2.74
C THR A 106 -1.88 -44.32 -3.53
N VAL A 107 -2.47 -45.49 -3.27
CA VAL A 107 -2.19 -46.73 -4.03
C VAL A 107 -2.46 -46.55 -5.55
N PRO A 108 -3.56 -45.91 -5.98
CA PRO A 108 -3.76 -45.56 -7.39
C PRO A 108 -2.62 -44.70 -7.97
N GLU A 109 -2.19 -43.65 -7.26
CA GLU A 109 -1.10 -42.79 -7.73
C GLU A 109 0.22 -43.56 -7.86
N LEU A 110 0.52 -44.46 -6.91
CA LEU A 110 1.67 -45.35 -6.99
C LEU A 110 1.59 -46.32 -8.17
N ILE A 111 0.40 -46.87 -8.45
CA ILE A 111 0.20 -47.74 -9.62
C ILE A 111 0.42 -46.95 -10.92
N GLU A 112 -0.12 -45.73 -11.00
CA GLU A 112 0.00 -44.85 -12.16
C GLU A 112 1.45 -44.41 -12.42
N GLY A 113 2.22 -44.12 -11.37
CA GLY A 113 3.64 -43.74 -11.49
C GLY A 113 4.53 -44.90 -11.92
N ASN A 114 4.05 -46.14 -11.79
CA ASN A 114 4.82 -47.37 -11.99
C ASN A 114 4.25 -48.25 -13.10
N ILE A 115 3.70 -47.65 -14.16
CA ILE A 115 3.29 -48.41 -15.36
C ILE A 115 4.49 -49.19 -15.90
N GLY A 116 4.31 -50.49 -16.08
CA GLY A 116 5.34 -51.42 -16.48
C GLY A 116 6.02 -52.18 -15.34
N ALA A 117 5.76 -51.84 -14.07
CA ALA A 117 6.30 -52.57 -12.93
C ALA A 117 5.62 -53.94 -12.75
N ARG A 118 6.38 -54.92 -12.25
CA ARG A 118 5.83 -56.22 -11.80
C ARG A 118 5.31 -56.10 -10.37
N VAL A 119 4.10 -56.57 -10.16
CA VAL A 119 3.38 -56.42 -8.89
C VAL A 119 2.68 -57.71 -8.45
N ARG A 120 2.48 -57.83 -7.15
CA ARG A 120 1.54 -58.76 -6.52
C ARG A 120 0.41 -57.93 -5.89
N VAL A 121 -0.81 -58.15 -6.35
CA VAL A 121 -2.01 -57.41 -5.90
C VAL A 121 -2.89 -58.34 -5.09
N LEU A 122 -3.21 -57.95 -3.86
CA LEU A 122 -4.22 -58.61 -3.05
C LEU A 122 -5.56 -57.90 -3.27
N LEU A 123 -6.58 -58.65 -3.64
CA LEU A 123 -7.93 -58.12 -3.81
C LEU A 123 -8.76 -58.32 -2.56
N LYS A 124 -9.63 -57.34 -2.31
CA LYS A 124 -10.63 -57.41 -1.25
C LYS A 124 -11.45 -58.69 -1.41
N PRO A 125 -11.76 -59.37 -0.30
CA PRO A 125 -12.53 -60.60 -0.34
C PRO A 125 -13.93 -60.33 -0.90
N ARG A 126 -14.33 -61.13 -1.90
CA ARG A 126 -15.72 -61.13 -2.37
C ARG A 126 -16.55 -62.05 -1.47
N SER A 127 -17.65 -61.53 -0.93
CA SER A 127 -18.62 -62.37 -0.24
C SER A 127 -19.35 -63.22 -1.28
N VAL A 128 -19.13 -64.54 -1.22
CA VAL A 128 -19.89 -65.50 -2.02
C VAL A 128 -21.21 -65.73 -1.30
N ALA A 129 -22.33 -65.27 -1.89
CA ALA A 129 -23.65 -65.63 -1.39
C ALA A 129 -23.95 -67.07 -1.84
N TYR A 130 -23.90 -68.02 -0.91
CA TYR A 130 -24.54 -69.32 -1.13
C TYR A 130 -26.06 -69.13 -1.03
N GLY A 131 -26.80 -69.77 -1.94
CA GLY A 131 -28.25 -69.66 -2.05
C GLY A 131 -28.99 -69.87 -0.73
N GLU A 132 -30.17 -69.27 -0.65
CA GLU A 132 -31.06 -69.20 0.52
C GLU A 132 -31.10 -70.49 1.34
N GLY A 133 -30.74 -70.42 2.63
CA GLY A 133 -31.13 -71.46 3.58
C GLY A 133 -30.22 -71.79 4.76
N ARG A 134 -29.05 -71.16 4.97
CA ARG A 134 -28.28 -71.39 6.21
C ARG A 134 -27.42 -70.18 6.59
N ALA A 135 -27.60 -69.74 7.83
CA ALA A 135 -26.79 -68.70 8.45
C ALA A 135 -25.33 -69.17 8.66
N ASP A 136 -24.42 -68.25 8.35
CA ASP A 136 -23.12 -68.04 8.99
C ASP A 136 -21.99 -69.04 8.76
N VAL A 137 -21.48 -69.12 7.53
CA VAL A 137 -20.02 -69.06 7.26
C VAL A 137 -19.80 -68.26 5.97
N ARG A 138 -19.38 -66.99 6.10
CA ARG A 138 -18.90 -66.21 4.95
C ARG A 138 -17.45 -66.61 4.68
N ASP A 139 -17.23 -67.66 3.89
CA ASP A 139 -15.91 -67.93 3.34
C ASP A 139 -15.53 -66.77 2.40
N SER A 140 -14.64 -65.91 2.91
CA SER A 140 -14.07 -64.80 2.18
C SER A 140 -12.80 -65.28 1.50
N VAL A 141 -12.89 -65.61 0.22
CA VAL A 141 -11.70 -65.98 -0.56
C VAL A 141 -11.04 -64.67 -1.02
N SER A 142 -9.89 -64.35 -0.44
CA SER A 142 -9.01 -63.31 -0.97
C SER A 142 -8.32 -63.83 -2.23
N SER A 143 -8.32 -63.03 -3.29
CA SER A 143 -7.69 -63.41 -4.56
C SER A 143 -6.43 -62.60 -4.77
N VAL A 144 -5.37 -63.29 -5.19
CA VAL A 144 -4.06 -62.69 -5.46
C VAL A 144 -3.82 -62.68 -6.95
N ILE A 145 -3.41 -61.54 -7.49
CA ILE A 145 -2.99 -61.38 -8.87
C ILE A 145 -1.49 -61.11 -8.90
N GLU A 146 -0.74 -61.88 -9.69
CA GLU A 146 0.64 -61.55 -10.04
C GLU A 146 0.72 -61.18 -11.51
N GLY A 147 1.38 -60.06 -11.81
CA GLY A 147 1.49 -59.60 -13.19
C GLY A 147 2.28 -58.30 -13.34
N LYS A 148 2.22 -57.74 -14.55
CA LYS A 148 2.82 -56.45 -14.90
C LYS A 148 1.71 -55.39 -15.02
N ILE A 149 1.87 -54.22 -14.42
CA ILE A 149 0.97 -53.09 -14.66
C ILE A 149 1.13 -52.69 -16.13
N GLU A 150 0.09 -52.88 -16.92
CA GLU A 150 0.11 -52.59 -18.36
C GLU A 150 -0.26 -51.13 -18.63
N SER A 151 -1.35 -50.66 -18.03
CA SER A 151 -1.85 -49.29 -18.19
C SER A 151 -2.96 -48.99 -17.19
N VAL A 152 -3.27 -47.71 -17.03
CA VAL A 152 -4.52 -47.22 -16.47
C VAL A 152 -5.25 -46.53 -17.61
N PRO A 153 -6.49 -46.93 -17.98
CA PRO A 153 -7.21 -46.31 -19.08
C PRO A 153 -7.36 -44.81 -18.85
N GLU A 154 -7.05 -44.03 -19.87
CA GLU A 154 -7.06 -42.57 -19.84
C GLU A 154 -7.77 -42.04 -21.08
N ARG A 155 -8.56 -40.98 -20.91
CA ARG A 155 -8.93 -40.07 -22.00
C ARG A 155 -7.94 -38.92 -21.99
N SER A 156 -7.14 -38.84 -23.04
CA SER A 156 -6.14 -37.78 -23.16
C SER A 156 -6.81 -36.41 -23.28
N SER A 157 -6.08 -35.36 -22.92
CA SER A 157 -6.54 -33.98 -23.13
C SER A 157 -6.97 -33.70 -24.57
N GLU A 158 -6.25 -34.23 -25.57
CA GLU A 158 -6.57 -34.05 -26.99
C GLU A 158 -7.88 -34.74 -27.37
N GLU A 159 -8.12 -35.95 -26.85
CA GLU A 159 -9.39 -36.65 -27.07
C GLU A 159 -10.55 -35.85 -26.47
N MET A 160 -10.37 -35.33 -25.25
CA MET A 160 -11.39 -34.55 -24.56
C MET A 160 -11.68 -33.23 -25.27
N GLU A 161 -10.68 -32.52 -25.77
CA GLU A 161 -10.85 -31.28 -26.54
C GLU A 161 -11.52 -31.53 -27.89
N ARG A 162 -11.13 -32.61 -28.58
CA ARG A 162 -11.74 -32.97 -29.87
C ARG A 162 -13.23 -33.29 -29.77
N THR A 163 -13.63 -33.89 -28.65
CA THR A 163 -14.99 -34.36 -28.38
C THR A 163 -15.84 -33.37 -27.56
N ALA A 164 -15.26 -32.27 -27.09
CA ALA A 164 -15.97 -31.25 -26.35
C ALA A 164 -16.95 -30.46 -27.24
N PRO A 165 -18.14 -30.09 -26.69
CA PRO A 165 -19.10 -29.24 -27.41
C PRO A 165 -18.55 -27.83 -27.66
N ASP A 166 -17.68 -27.34 -26.78
CA ASP A 166 -16.90 -26.11 -26.95
C ASP A 166 -15.42 -26.45 -27.13
N ARG A 167 -14.87 -26.13 -28.31
CA ARG A 167 -13.46 -26.41 -28.67
C ARG A 167 -12.50 -25.32 -28.20
N THR A 168 -12.99 -24.28 -27.53
CA THR A 168 -12.15 -23.16 -27.09
C THR A 168 -11.50 -23.39 -25.73
N GLU A 169 -12.09 -24.27 -24.90
CA GLU A 169 -11.56 -24.56 -23.57
C GLU A 169 -10.52 -25.67 -23.57
N ARG A 170 -9.36 -25.39 -22.96
CA ARG A 170 -8.37 -26.44 -22.70
C ARG A 170 -8.86 -27.41 -21.62
N LYS A 171 -8.66 -28.72 -21.82
CA LYS A 171 -9.04 -29.77 -20.86
C LYS A 171 -7.83 -30.51 -20.29
N LEU A 172 -7.98 -31.03 -19.08
CA LEU A 172 -7.03 -31.94 -18.43
C LEU A 172 -7.37 -33.40 -18.78
N PRO A 173 -6.38 -34.31 -18.77
CA PRO A 173 -6.65 -35.72 -19.04
C PRO A 173 -7.54 -36.30 -17.94
N ARG A 174 -8.39 -37.27 -18.30
CA ARG A 174 -9.25 -37.99 -17.35
C ARG A 174 -8.83 -39.45 -17.28
N ARG A 175 -8.32 -39.85 -16.12
CA ARG A 175 -7.98 -41.24 -15.82
C ARG A 175 -9.22 -42.01 -15.33
N GLY A 176 -9.26 -43.29 -15.65
CA GLY A 176 -10.30 -44.21 -15.21
C GLY A 176 -9.93 -44.89 -13.89
N ASP A 177 -10.92 -45.43 -13.19
CA ASP A 177 -10.75 -46.05 -11.87
C ASP A 177 -10.36 -47.54 -11.92
N VAL A 178 -9.68 -47.96 -12.99
CA VAL A 178 -9.36 -49.36 -13.31
C VAL A 178 -7.90 -49.48 -13.71
N VAL A 179 -7.19 -50.47 -13.18
CA VAL A 179 -5.86 -50.84 -13.63
C VAL A 179 -5.93 -52.06 -14.55
N MET A 180 -5.16 -52.03 -15.64
CA MET A 180 -4.95 -53.16 -16.52
C MET A 180 -3.67 -53.87 -16.11
N ILE A 181 -3.77 -55.12 -15.67
CA ILE A 181 -2.65 -55.95 -15.23
C ILE A 181 -2.49 -57.12 -16.21
N ARG A 182 -1.33 -57.23 -16.85
CA ARG A 182 -0.99 -58.36 -17.71
C ARG A 182 -0.49 -59.52 -16.85
N THR A 183 -1.27 -60.59 -16.80
CA THR A 183 -0.97 -61.86 -16.13
C THR A 183 -0.62 -62.94 -17.17
N GLU A 184 -0.32 -64.16 -16.72
CA GLU A 184 -0.10 -65.31 -17.61
C GLU A 184 -1.37 -65.70 -18.38
N ASP A 185 -2.54 -65.53 -17.76
CA ASP A 185 -3.86 -65.81 -18.36
C ASP A 185 -4.35 -64.73 -19.33
N GLY A 186 -3.66 -63.58 -19.39
CA GLY A 186 -3.98 -62.48 -20.30
C GLY A 186 -4.05 -61.11 -19.61
N LEU A 187 -4.78 -60.17 -20.22
CA LEU A 187 -4.93 -58.82 -19.69
C LEU A 187 -6.17 -58.74 -18.80
N ARG A 188 -5.96 -58.51 -17.50
CA ARG A 188 -7.02 -58.40 -16.50
C ARG A 188 -7.29 -56.95 -16.14
N ALA A 189 -8.55 -56.54 -16.18
CA ALA A 189 -9.00 -55.24 -15.70
C ALA A 189 -9.44 -55.35 -14.23
N GLU A 190 -8.89 -54.54 -13.34
CA GLU A 190 -9.25 -54.56 -11.92
C GLU A 190 -9.53 -53.14 -11.40
N PRO A 191 -10.72 -52.86 -10.82
CA PRO A 191 -11.01 -51.57 -10.21
C PRO A 191 -10.07 -51.26 -9.05
N PHE A 192 -9.60 -50.02 -8.94
CA PHE A 192 -8.79 -49.60 -7.80
C PHE A 192 -9.48 -49.86 -6.45
N ALA A 193 -10.81 -49.69 -6.41
CA ALA A 193 -11.61 -49.93 -5.22
C ALA A 193 -11.56 -51.38 -4.70
N ASN A 194 -11.21 -52.34 -5.56
CA ASN A 194 -11.09 -53.76 -5.20
C ASN A 194 -9.69 -54.14 -4.73
N ILE A 195 -8.69 -53.27 -4.90
CA ILE A 195 -7.33 -53.53 -4.44
C ILE A 195 -7.27 -53.30 -2.93
N GLU A 196 -6.89 -54.33 -2.19
CA GLU A 196 -6.67 -54.28 -0.74
C GLU A 196 -5.24 -53.87 -0.42
N SER A 197 -4.26 -54.46 -1.11
CA SER A 197 -2.86 -54.06 -1.02
C SER A 197 -2.10 -54.41 -2.31
N ILE A 198 -0.97 -53.73 -2.52
CA ILE A 198 -0.07 -53.97 -3.65
C ILE A 198 1.36 -54.09 -3.15
N ALA A 199 2.10 -55.07 -3.68
CA ALA A 199 3.53 -55.22 -3.46
C ALA A 199 4.27 -55.12 -4.80
N PHE A 200 5.18 -54.15 -4.91
CA PHE A 200 6.05 -53.98 -6.07
C PHE A 200 7.27 -54.90 -5.94
N LYS A 201 7.63 -55.62 -7.00
CA LYS A 201 8.76 -56.56 -7.00
C LYS A 201 10.12 -55.90 -7.31
N GLY A 202 10.14 -54.58 -7.55
CA GLY A 202 11.35 -53.81 -7.88
C GLY A 202 11.31 -52.42 -7.25
N GLU A 203 12.21 -51.53 -7.70
CA GLU A 203 12.21 -50.13 -7.28
C GLU A 203 10.89 -49.45 -7.65
N VAL A 204 10.42 -48.56 -6.78
CA VAL A 204 9.15 -47.85 -6.91
C VAL A 204 9.43 -46.39 -7.19
N GLU A 205 8.89 -45.88 -8.29
CA GLU A 205 8.83 -44.45 -8.54
C GLU A 205 7.82 -43.84 -7.57
N SER A 206 8.33 -43.02 -6.65
CA SER A 206 7.53 -42.37 -5.59
C SER A 206 6.84 -41.09 -6.05
N SER A 207 7.09 -40.66 -7.30
CA SER A 207 6.49 -39.47 -7.87
C SER A 207 5.56 -39.77 -9.06
N LEU A 208 4.52 -38.96 -9.21
CA LEU A 208 3.61 -39.02 -10.33
C LEU A 208 3.60 -37.66 -11.04
N SER A 209 3.76 -37.71 -12.36
CA SER A 209 3.55 -36.54 -13.22
C SER A 209 2.10 -36.48 -13.67
N HIS A 210 1.45 -35.36 -13.39
CA HIS A 210 0.13 -35.01 -13.92
C HIS A 210 0.17 -33.66 -14.64
N GLU A 211 -0.85 -33.40 -15.45
CA GLU A 211 -0.98 -32.13 -16.15
C GLU A 211 -1.84 -31.15 -15.35
N GLU A 212 -1.42 -29.90 -15.30
CA GLU A 212 -2.15 -28.78 -14.71
C GLU A 212 -2.34 -27.67 -15.73
N LEU A 213 -3.44 -26.93 -15.63
CA LEU A 213 -3.63 -25.69 -16.38
C LEU A 213 -3.04 -24.54 -15.57
N ARG A 214 -2.05 -23.84 -16.13
CA ARG A 214 -1.42 -22.65 -15.51
C ARG A 214 -1.50 -21.44 -16.43
N ASN A 215 -1.57 -20.27 -15.81
CA ASN A 215 -1.51 -18.99 -16.51
C ASN A 215 -0.05 -18.63 -16.76
N LEU A 216 0.39 -18.81 -18.00
CA LEU A 216 1.77 -18.54 -18.40
C LEU A 216 1.87 -17.22 -19.15
N ILE A 217 3.06 -16.61 -19.09
CA ILE A 217 3.46 -15.53 -19.97
C ILE A 217 4.50 -16.04 -20.98
N THR A 218 4.36 -15.61 -22.23
CA THR A 218 5.34 -15.86 -23.29
C THR A 218 5.83 -14.53 -23.86
N LEU A 219 7.13 -14.27 -23.76
CA LEU A 219 7.79 -13.18 -24.46
C LEU A 219 8.25 -13.69 -25.82
N LYS A 220 7.63 -13.19 -26.88
CA LYS A 220 8.03 -13.49 -28.25
C LYS A 220 9.16 -12.57 -28.68
N LEU A 221 10.20 -13.18 -29.23
CA LEU A 221 11.44 -12.50 -29.56
C LEU A 221 11.71 -12.59 -31.06
N ASP A 222 12.02 -11.43 -31.65
CA ASP A 222 12.49 -11.32 -33.01
C ASP A 222 14.01 -11.27 -32.99
N TRP A 223 14.63 -12.31 -33.55
CA TRP A 223 16.09 -12.50 -33.55
C TRP A 223 16.73 -11.85 -34.77
N GLN A 224 17.85 -11.17 -34.55
CA GLN A 224 18.71 -10.70 -35.62
C GLN A 224 19.76 -11.79 -35.90
N GLY A 225 19.55 -12.55 -36.98
CA GLY A 225 20.42 -13.68 -37.36
C GLY A 225 19.89 -15.04 -36.91
N ASP A 226 20.79 -15.98 -36.64
CA ASP A 226 20.42 -17.36 -36.29
C ASP A 226 19.67 -17.43 -34.96
N LYS A 227 18.49 -18.06 -34.98
CA LYS A 227 17.66 -18.27 -33.80
C LYS A 227 18.30 -19.31 -32.87
N PRO A 228 18.32 -19.09 -31.54
CA PRO A 228 18.65 -20.13 -30.58
C PRO A 228 17.69 -21.32 -30.74
N GLY A 229 18.22 -22.55 -30.69
CA GLY A 229 17.42 -23.77 -30.85
C GLY A 229 17.25 -24.28 -32.28
N ALA A 230 17.69 -23.55 -33.31
CA ALA A 230 17.73 -24.03 -34.70
C ALA A 230 18.98 -24.91 -34.95
N GLY A 231 19.04 -26.09 -34.32
CA GLY A 231 19.89 -27.20 -34.79
C GLY A 231 21.38 -27.22 -34.43
N THR A 232 21.88 -26.37 -33.53
CA THR A 232 23.28 -26.48 -33.04
C THR A 232 23.37 -26.64 -31.53
N ALA A 233 24.37 -27.41 -31.11
CA ALA A 233 24.60 -27.91 -29.76
C ALA A 233 24.33 -26.92 -28.62
N VAL A 234 23.65 -27.45 -27.60
CA VAL A 234 23.30 -26.83 -26.32
C VAL A 234 24.52 -26.15 -25.68
N GLY A 235 24.50 -24.83 -25.59
CA GLY A 235 25.56 -24.06 -24.95
C GLY A 235 25.42 -22.56 -25.16
N ALA A 236 25.45 -21.77 -24.08
CA ALA A 236 25.51 -20.30 -23.91
C ALA A 236 24.61 -19.38 -24.77
N ARG A 237 24.30 -19.73 -26.02
CA ARG A 237 23.43 -19.01 -26.97
C ARG A 237 21.94 -19.17 -26.68
N ASP A 238 21.56 -20.13 -25.83
CA ASP A 238 20.16 -20.43 -25.47
C ASP A 238 19.60 -19.53 -24.37
N LYS A 239 20.37 -18.53 -23.92
CA LYS A 239 19.93 -17.55 -22.93
C LYS A 239 19.85 -16.14 -23.53
N VAL A 240 18.87 -15.38 -23.05
CA VAL A 240 18.57 -14.01 -23.47
C VAL A 240 18.29 -13.11 -22.27
N ASP A 241 18.82 -11.88 -22.26
CA ASP A 241 18.54 -10.89 -21.21
C ASP A 241 17.17 -10.26 -21.46
N VAL A 242 16.22 -10.58 -20.59
CA VAL A 242 14.84 -10.09 -20.64
C VAL A 242 14.41 -9.61 -19.26
N GLY A 243 13.36 -8.79 -19.25
CA GLY A 243 12.79 -8.31 -18.01
C GLY A 243 11.38 -7.81 -18.18
N MET A 244 10.80 -7.39 -17.07
CA MET A 244 9.50 -6.73 -17.03
C MET A 244 9.49 -5.71 -15.91
N ILE A 245 8.77 -4.62 -16.13
CA ILE A 245 8.53 -3.58 -15.14
C ILE A 245 7.02 -3.49 -14.95
N TYR A 246 6.57 -3.45 -13.70
CA TYR A 246 5.15 -3.26 -13.42
C TYR A 246 4.85 -2.66 -12.06
N LEU A 247 3.75 -1.90 -11.97
CA LEU A 247 3.21 -1.42 -10.70
C LEU A 247 2.18 -2.43 -10.18
N GLN A 248 2.32 -2.90 -8.94
CA GLN A 248 1.36 -3.82 -8.34
C GLN A 248 1.28 -3.62 -6.82
N GLU A 249 0.11 -3.88 -6.24
CA GLU A 249 -0.04 -3.94 -4.78
C GLU A 249 0.65 -5.18 -4.19
N GLY A 250 1.36 -4.99 -3.08
CA GLY A 250 1.87 -6.12 -2.31
C GLY A 250 3.11 -5.82 -1.50
N ILE A 251 3.73 -4.65 -1.64
CA ILE A 251 4.83 -4.22 -0.78
C ILE A 251 4.50 -2.82 -0.28
N ARG A 252 4.57 -2.63 1.03
CA ARG A 252 4.31 -1.35 1.70
C ARG A 252 5.47 -1.01 2.60
N TRP A 253 5.72 0.28 2.79
CA TRP A 253 6.56 0.74 3.88
C TRP A 253 5.83 1.75 4.78
N VAL A 254 6.14 1.71 6.08
CA VAL A 254 5.58 2.58 7.11
C VAL A 254 6.73 3.31 7.81
N PRO A 255 6.83 4.64 7.71
CA PRO A 255 7.84 5.41 8.43
C PRO A 255 7.53 5.45 9.93
N SER A 256 8.57 5.59 10.75
CA SER A 256 8.47 5.96 12.16
C SER A 256 9.70 6.73 12.59
N TYR A 257 9.54 7.68 13.52
CA TYR A 257 10.67 8.41 14.09
C TYR A 257 10.90 8.07 15.56
N LYS A 258 12.17 8.15 15.95
CA LYS A 258 12.60 8.30 17.34
C LYS A 258 13.40 9.61 17.44
N VAL A 259 12.92 10.54 18.24
CA VAL A 259 13.61 11.81 18.52
C VAL A 259 14.16 11.75 19.93
N ILE A 260 15.48 11.83 20.03
CA ILE A 260 16.21 11.78 21.30
C ILE A 260 16.73 13.19 21.58
N ILE A 261 16.24 13.84 22.63
CA ILE A 261 16.69 15.16 23.08
C ILE A 261 17.67 15.06 24.24
N ASP A 262 18.57 16.02 24.33
CA ASP A 262 19.62 16.06 25.36
C ASP A 262 19.33 17.00 26.54
N GLY A 263 18.22 17.75 26.47
CA GLY A 263 17.86 18.77 27.47
C GLY A 263 18.60 20.10 27.33
N ASN A 264 19.53 20.22 26.37
CA ASN A 264 20.38 21.38 26.12
C ASN A 264 20.23 21.94 24.69
N GLY A 265 19.16 21.56 23.98
CA GLY A 265 18.82 22.08 22.66
C GLY A 265 19.37 21.26 21.48
N LYS A 266 19.92 20.06 21.71
CA LYS A 266 20.30 19.11 20.65
C LYS A 266 19.36 17.92 20.60
N ALA A 267 19.00 17.53 19.38
CA ALA A 267 18.15 16.37 19.11
C ALA A 267 18.80 15.45 18.08
N VAL A 268 18.73 14.14 18.32
CA VAL A 268 19.00 13.11 17.32
C VAL A 268 17.66 12.61 16.81
N VAL A 269 17.39 12.81 15.52
CA VAL A 269 16.18 12.33 14.86
C VAL A 269 16.54 11.10 14.03
N LEU A 270 15.97 9.96 14.40
CA LEU A 270 16.15 8.69 13.71
C LEU A 270 14.88 8.38 12.91
N LEU A 271 15.01 8.19 11.61
CA LEU A 271 13.94 7.70 10.73
C LEU A 271 14.14 6.22 10.48
N ASN A 272 13.13 5.42 10.81
CA ASN A 272 13.05 4.01 10.47
C ASN A 272 11.92 3.77 9.48
N ALA A 273 12.07 2.71 8.69
CA ALA A 273 11.02 2.18 7.82
C ALA A 273 10.71 0.73 8.21
N THR A 274 9.43 0.45 8.46
CA THR A 274 8.93 -0.92 8.50
C THR A 274 8.45 -1.29 7.11
N VAL A 275 9.06 -2.29 6.48
CA VAL A 275 8.68 -2.79 5.16
C VAL A 275 7.94 -4.10 5.34
N GLU A 276 6.76 -4.21 4.74
CA GLU A 276 5.95 -5.42 4.67
C GLU A 276 5.94 -5.94 3.23
N ASN A 277 6.29 -7.21 3.06
CA ASN A 277 6.26 -7.88 1.78
C ASN A 277 5.17 -8.95 1.75
N ARG A 278 4.16 -8.77 0.90
CA ARG A 278 3.09 -9.72 0.60
C ARG A 278 3.12 -10.20 -0.84
N LEU A 279 4.07 -9.70 -1.64
CA LEU A 279 4.09 -9.93 -3.07
C LEU A 279 4.78 -11.26 -3.41
N ARG A 280 6.09 -11.34 -3.19
CA ARG A 280 6.95 -12.47 -3.55
C ARG A 280 8.29 -12.41 -2.83
N ASP A 281 9.05 -13.50 -2.85
CA ASP A 281 10.39 -13.52 -2.25
C ASP A 281 11.32 -12.52 -2.95
N LEU A 282 11.96 -11.66 -2.15
CA LEU A 282 12.95 -10.70 -2.60
C LEU A 282 14.33 -11.20 -2.16
N LYS A 283 15.28 -11.27 -3.09
CA LYS A 283 16.63 -11.80 -2.84
C LYS A 283 17.65 -10.82 -3.41
N ASP A 284 18.41 -10.20 -2.52
CA ASP A 284 19.49 -9.27 -2.85
C ASP A 284 19.07 -8.19 -3.87
N ILE A 285 18.07 -7.40 -3.50
CA ILE A 285 17.50 -6.35 -4.35
C ILE A 285 17.93 -4.95 -3.90
N ARG A 286 17.83 -4.00 -4.82
CA ARG A 286 17.75 -2.58 -4.48
C ARG A 286 16.32 -2.21 -4.09
N LEU A 287 16.15 -1.61 -2.93
CA LEU A 287 14.87 -1.16 -2.40
C LEU A 287 14.81 0.37 -2.33
N ASP A 288 13.89 0.97 -3.08
CA ASP A 288 13.71 2.42 -3.15
C ASP A 288 12.44 2.82 -2.40
N LEU A 289 12.58 3.48 -1.24
CA LEU A 289 11.47 3.92 -0.40
C LEU A 289 11.03 5.34 -0.76
N VAL A 290 9.81 5.49 -1.24
CA VAL A 290 9.33 6.76 -1.77
C VAL A 290 8.59 7.59 -0.72
N VAL A 291 9.01 8.84 -0.57
CA VAL A 291 8.36 9.89 0.21
C VAL A 291 7.74 10.94 -0.73
N GLY A 292 6.42 11.12 -0.59
CA GLY A 292 5.59 12.09 -1.34
C GLY A 292 4.17 11.56 -1.55
N VAL A 293 3.33 12.25 -2.33
CA VAL A 293 2.05 11.69 -2.85
C VAL A 293 2.28 11.16 -4.26
N PRO A 294 2.49 9.86 -4.47
CA PRO A 294 2.29 9.31 -5.80
C PRO A 294 0.79 9.38 -6.14
N THR A 295 0.46 9.71 -7.38
CA THR A 295 -0.93 9.66 -7.87
C THR A 295 -1.06 8.50 -8.86
N PHE A 296 -1.85 7.50 -8.48
CA PHE A 296 -2.18 6.34 -9.31
C PHE A 296 -3.69 6.26 -9.54
N PRO A 297 -4.24 6.94 -10.56
CA PRO A 297 -5.70 7.03 -10.78
C PRO A 297 -6.37 5.67 -11.02
N PHE A 298 -5.62 4.69 -11.52
CA PHE A 298 -6.11 3.37 -11.87
C PHE A 298 -5.68 2.26 -10.90
N LYS A 299 -5.14 2.62 -9.71
CA LYS A 299 -4.56 1.67 -8.76
C LYS A 299 -5.45 0.47 -8.39
N ASP A 300 -6.77 0.66 -8.38
CA ASP A 300 -7.75 -0.38 -8.05
C ASP A 300 -8.21 -1.19 -9.29
N GLN A 301 -7.61 -0.93 -10.47
CA GLN A 301 -7.91 -1.61 -11.72
C GLN A 301 -6.73 -2.49 -12.13
N ILE A 302 -6.96 -3.80 -12.18
CA ILE A 302 -5.99 -4.77 -12.68
C ILE A 302 -5.98 -4.72 -14.21
N ASP A 303 -4.79 -4.73 -14.79
CA ASP A 303 -4.60 -4.82 -16.23
C ASP A 303 -5.21 -6.12 -16.80
N PRO A 304 -5.96 -6.07 -17.92
CA PRO A 304 -6.57 -7.27 -18.51
C PRO A 304 -5.53 -8.32 -18.95
N PHE A 305 -4.26 -7.94 -19.12
CA PHE A 305 -3.17 -8.88 -19.37
C PHE A 305 -3.06 -9.98 -18.29
N ALA A 306 -3.47 -9.70 -17.05
CA ALA A 306 -3.42 -10.66 -15.94
C ALA A 306 -4.50 -11.76 -15.98
N LEU A 307 -5.33 -11.82 -17.03
CA LEU A 307 -6.40 -12.82 -17.23
C LEU A 307 -7.48 -12.84 -16.13
N ASN A 308 -7.63 -11.76 -15.34
CA ASN A 308 -8.60 -11.66 -14.23
C ASN A 308 -9.93 -10.96 -14.61
N GLY A 309 -10.17 -10.68 -15.90
CA GLY A 309 -11.37 -10.01 -16.40
C GLY A 309 -11.31 -9.76 -17.91
N SER A 310 -12.44 -9.40 -18.52
CA SER A 310 -12.47 -9.11 -19.96
C SER A 310 -12.01 -7.67 -20.24
N VAL A 311 -11.41 -7.45 -21.41
CA VAL A 311 -11.08 -6.09 -21.90
C VAL A 311 -12.34 -5.22 -21.97
N ALA A 312 -13.49 -5.82 -22.29
CA ALA A 312 -14.78 -5.13 -22.36
C ALA A 312 -15.23 -4.59 -20.99
N ASP A 313 -14.94 -5.30 -19.89
CA ASP A 313 -15.29 -4.84 -18.54
C ASP A 313 -14.40 -3.67 -18.10
N VAL A 314 -13.14 -3.63 -18.54
CA VAL A 314 -12.24 -2.50 -18.32
C VAL A 314 -12.75 -1.26 -19.06
N VAL A 315 -13.09 -1.40 -20.36
CA VAL A 315 -13.63 -0.29 -21.17
C VAL A 315 -14.91 0.28 -20.55
N ARG A 316 -15.85 -0.58 -20.10
CA ARG A 316 -17.07 -0.13 -19.41
C ARG A 316 -16.80 0.63 -18.10
N ARG A 317 -15.73 0.29 -17.38
CA ARG A 317 -15.32 0.98 -16.14
C ARG A 317 -14.63 2.32 -16.43
N LEU A 318 -13.89 2.41 -17.53
CA LEU A 318 -13.34 3.66 -18.03
C LEU A 318 -14.46 4.63 -18.47
N ASP A 319 -15.47 4.14 -19.18
CA ASP A 319 -16.63 4.94 -19.63
C ASP A 319 -17.53 5.42 -18.49
N ARG A 320 -17.64 4.67 -17.39
CA ARG A 320 -18.41 5.07 -16.18
C ARG A 320 -17.67 6.07 -15.28
N ASN A 321 -16.37 6.30 -15.51
CA ASN A 321 -15.54 7.17 -14.68
C ASN A 321 -15.46 8.61 -15.24
N SER A 322 -16.60 9.30 -15.37
CA SER A 322 -16.66 10.78 -15.30
C SER A 322 -16.27 11.34 -13.91
N ILE A 323 -15.88 10.43 -13.01
CA ILE A 323 -15.31 10.56 -11.66
C ILE A 323 -13.87 11.13 -11.67
N ILE A 324 -13.27 11.40 -12.84
CA ILE A 324 -11.97 12.09 -12.92
C ILE A 324 -12.02 13.44 -12.18
N ALA A 325 -13.15 14.15 -12.19
CA ALA A 325 -13.30 15.42 -11.46
C ALA A 325 -13.46 15.25 -9.92
N SER A 326 -14.02 14.13 -9.44
CA SER A 326 -14.34 13.94 -8.02
C SER A 326 -13.31 13.11 -7.24
N GLN A 327 -12.30 12.54 -7.90
CA GLN A 327 -11.20 11.81 -7.24
C GLN A 327 -9.95 12.66 -6.96
N PHE A 328 -9.77 13.79 -7.65
CA PHE A 328 -8.72 14.76 -7.31
C PHE A 328 -8.91 15.43 -5.93
N SER A 329 -10.10 15.31 -5.33
CA SER A 329 -10.41 15.88 -4.01
C SER A 329 -9.85 15.03 -2.86
N ASN A 330 -9.85 13.69 -2.96
CA ASN A 330 -9.52 12.83 -1.82
C ASN A 330 -8.01 12.61 -1.60
N ALA A 331 -7.20 12.57 -2.66
CA ALA A 331 -5.73 12.47 -2.53
C ALA A 331 -5.10 13.77 -2.02
N ALA A 332 -5.70 14.91 -2.37
CA ALA A 332 -5.33 16.22 -1.83
C ALA A 332 -5.73 16.37 -0.35
N ILE A 333 -6.74 15.65 0.15
CA ILE A 333 -7.15 15.73 1.57
C ILE A 333 -6.15 15.05 2.49
N LEU A 334 -5.51 13.93 2.13
CA LEU A 334 -4.60 13.25 3.08
C LEU A 334 -3.24 13.97 3.27
N GLN A 335 -2.83 14.82 2.33
CA GLN A 335 -1.68 15.73 2.51
C GLN A 335 -2.07 17.19 2.75
N GLY A 336 -3.22 17.63 2.25
CA GLY A 336 -3.78 18.95 2.48
C GLY A 336 -4.51 19.11 3.82
N ALA A 337 -5.01 18.04 4.44
CA ALA A 337 -5.64 18.12 5.78
C ALA A 337 -4.64 18.41 6.90
N THR A 338 -3.33 18.38 6.63
CA THR A 338 -2.29 18.90 7.53
C THR A 338 -1.67 20.22 7.07
N ASN A 339 -2.07 20.77 5.91
CA ASN A 339 -1.61 22.11 5.48
C ASN A 339 -2.27 23.27 6.25
N GLY A 340 -3.14 22.98 7.21
CA GLY A 340 -3.65 23.97 8.18
C GLY A 340 -2.65 24.38 9.27
N THR A 341 -1.40 23.91 9.22
CA THR A 341 -0.35 24.23 10.22
C THR A 341 0.83 25.02 9.65
N ILE A 342 0.65 25.72 8.51
CA ILE A 342 1.71 26.55 7.93
C ILE A 342 1.62 27.98 8.47
N GLY A 343 2.25 28.20 9.63
CA GLY A 343 2.78 29.51 9.98
C GLY A 343 3.93 29.84 9.04
N ALA A 344 3.63 30.51 7.93
CA ALA A 344 4.62 31.04 7.00
C ALA A 344 5.49 32.08 7.71
N GLN A 345 6.70 31.69 8.11
CA GLN A 345 7.78 32.62 8.43
C GLN A 345 8.93 32.43 7.44
N SER A 346 9.03 33.44 6.58
CA SER A 346 10.05 33.83 5.63
C SER A 346 11.45 33.25 5.92
N ALA A 347 12.02 32.56 4.92
CA ALA A 347 13.39 32.09 4.92
C ALA A 347 14.29 33.14 4.23
N ASP A 348 15.17 33.75 5.03
CA ASP A 348 16.32 34.50 4.56
C ASP A 348 17.45 33.52 4.19
N TYR A 349 17.99 33.64 2.97
CA TYR A 349 18.96 32.71 2.37
C TYR A 349 20.38 33.21 2.61
N GLY A 350 21.16 32.45 3.38
CA GLY A 350 22.61 32.61 3.51
C GLY A 350 23.31 31.29 3.25
N SER A 351 24.17 31.26 2.23
CA SER A 351 25.01 30.14 1.79
C SER A 351 26.15 29.84 2.76
N ASN A 352 26.43 28.57 3.08
CA ASN A 352 27.71 27.94 2.73
C ASN A 352 27.84 26.43 3.02
N GLU A 353 28.84 25.88 2.33
CA GLU A 353 29.30 24.51 2.08
C GLU A 353 29.84 23.73 3.31
N GLY A 354 29.64 22.40 3.34
CA GLY A 354 30.71 21.37 3.39
C GLY A 354 30.89 20.81 4.82
N SER A 355 31.18 19.55 5.16
CA SER A 355 31.67 18.35 4.49
C SER A 355 31.34 17.11 5.37
N SER A 356 31.58 15.93 4.83
CA SER A 356 31.17 14.56 5.21
C SER A 356 31.95 13.86 6.34
N SER A 357 31.34 12.83 6.95
CA SER A 357 32.02 11.61 7.42
C SER A 357 31.08 10.39 7.47
N SER A 358 31.58 9.24 7.01
CA SER A 358 30.83 8.01 6.70
C SER A 358 30.49 7.11 7.90
N SER A 359 29.28 6.53 7.87
CA SER A 359 28.97 5.17 8.28
C SER A 359 27.83 4.63 7.39
N THR A 360 27.80 3.32 7.15
CA THR A 360 26.87 2.52 6.31
C THR A 360 25.89 3.31 5.44
N ARG A 361 26.17 3.33 4.13
CA ARG A 361 25.58 4.27 3.16
C ARG A 361 24.21 3.79 2.65
N VAL A 362 23.14 4.31 3.23
CA VAL A 362 21.88 4.57 2.51
C VAL A 362 22.19 5.73 1.57
N ASP A 363 22.09 5.55 0.25
CA ASP A 363 22.47 6.62 -0.67
C ASP A 363 21.48 7.78 -0.53
N SER A 364 22.04 8.99 -0.38
CA SER A 364 21.28 10.17 -0.01
C SER A 364 20.31 10.52 -1.12
N GLY A 365 19.01 10.42 -0.81
CA GLY A 365 17.95 10.40 -1.80
C GLY A 365 18.01 11.44 -2.91
N THR A 366 17.83 10.95 -4.14
CA THR A 366 17.69 11.77 -5.34
C THR A 366 16.33 12.46 -5.32
N LYS A 367 16.32 13.78 -5.53
CA LYS A 367 15.09 14.53 -5.77
C LYS A 367 14.69 14.31 -7.24
N ASN A 368 13.62 13.55 -7.46
CA ASN A 368 12.96 13.46 -8.76
C ASN A 368 11.67 14.28 -8.66
N GLU A 369 11.69 15.50 -9.20
CA GLU A 369 10.59 16.46 -9.11
C GLU A 369 10.20 16.77 -7.65
N ASP A 370 8.99 16.38 -7.22
CA ASP A 370 8.46 16.55 -5.86
C ASP A 370 8.57 15.28 -4.99
N MET A 371 9.18 14.22 -5.52
CA MET A 371 9.33 12.93 -4.86
C MET A 371 10.77 12.74 -4.36
N PHE A 372 10.88 12.20 -3.14
CA PHE A 372 12.16 11.87 -2.53
C PHE A 372 12.24 10.36 -2.34
N VAL A 373 13.38 9.77 -2.73
CA VAL A 373 13.59 8.33 -2.67
C VAL A 373 14.71 8.01 -1.69
N TYR A 374 14.51 7.10 -0.74
CA TYR A 374 15.60 6.54 0.06
C TYR A 374 15.98 5.16 -0.47
N THR A 375 17.22 5.01 -0.91
CA THR A 375 17.70 3.75 -1.51
C THR A 375 18.43 2.90 -0.49
N VAL A 376 18.00 1.65 -0.36
CA VAL A 376 18.59 0.63 0.50
C VAL A 376 19.02 -0.55 -0.37
N GLU A 377 20.31 -0.82 -0.38
CA GLU A 377 20.90 -1.90 -1.18
C GLU A 377 20.88 -3.24 -0.43
N HIS A 378 21.01 -4.34 -1.19
CA HIS A 378 21.17 -5.71 -0.67
C HIS A 378 20.04 -6.19 0.25
N VAL A 379 18.79 -5.81 -0.08
CA VAL A 379 17.62 -6.23 0.69
C VAL A 379 17.18 -7.63 0.28
N SER A 380 17.05 -8.52 1.27
CA SER A 380 16.39 -9.82 1.11
C SER A 380 15.24 -9.93 2.10
N LEU A 381 14.06 -10.30 1.62
CA LEU A 381 12.83 -10.37 2.42
C LEU A 381 11.87 -11.36 1.76
N ALA A 382 11.57 -12.48 2.40
CA ALA A 382 10.67 -13.48 1.86
C ALA A 382 9.21 -12.98 1.87
N LYS A 383 8.35 -13.61 1.07
CA LYS A 383 6.92 -13.30 1.06
C LYS A 383 6.31 -13.60 2.43
N GLY A 384 5.58 -12.63 2.97
CA GLY A 384 4.94 -12.70 4.29
C GLY A 384 5.79 -12.12 5.42
N GLU A 385 7.08 -11.83 5.17
CA GLU A 385 7.97 -11.26 6.16
C GLU A 385 7.84 -9.74 6.26
N ARG A 386 8.30 -9.22 7.41
CA ARG A 386 8.39 -7.79 7.71
C ARG A 386 9.79 -7.50 8.23
N MET A 387 10.36 -6.38 7.80
CA MET A 387 11.64 -5.90 8.30
C MET A 387 11.53 -4.46 8.78
N VAL A 388 12.34 -4.11 9.77
CA VAL A 388 12.54 -2.72 10.21
C VAL A 388 13.96 -2.33 9.88
N LEU A 389 14.14 -1.25 9.14
CA LEU A 389 15.45 -0.74 8.74
C LEU A 389 15.64 0.72 9.16
N PRO A 390 16.85 1.10 9.62
CA PRO A 390 17.22 2.49 9.78
C PRO A 390 17.40 3.12 8.40
N VAL A 391 16.74 4.25 8.16
CA VAL A 391 16.75 4.95 6.87
C VAL A 391 17.62 6.20 6.93
N ALA A 392 17.46 7.01 7.98
CA ALA A 392 18.22 8.24 8.13
C ALA A 392 18.44 8.61 9.60
N ARG A 393 19.53 9.33 9.85
CA ARG A 393 19.86 9.91 11.13
C ARG A 393 20.21 11.38 10.92
N TYR A 394 19.60 12.25 11.72
CA TYR A 394 19.85 13.68 11.70
C TYR A 394 20.25 14.14 13.10
N GLU A 395 21.27 15.00 13.17
CA GLU A 395 21.64 15.70 14.40
C GLU A 395 21.26 17.16 14.21
N LEU A 396 20.27 17.61 14.99
CA LEU A 396 19.57 18.87 14.79
C LEU A 396 19.52 19.68 16.08
N ASP A 397 19.31 20.97 15.92
CA ASP A 397 18.97 21.85 17.03
C ASP A 397 17.45 21.87 17.23
N TYR A 398 17.02 21.90 18.48
CA TYR A 398 15.62 22.11 18.84
C TYR A 398 15.46 23.29 19.79
N LYS A 399 14.24 23.83 19.86
CA LYS A 399 13.84 24.83 20.86
C LYS A 399 12.60 24.36 21.60
N ASP A 400 12.58 24.55 22.90
CA ASP A 400 11.37 24.46 23.69
C ASP A 400 10.47 25.67 23.38
N VAL A 401 9.24 25.38 22.95
CA VAL A 401 8.21 26.39 22.67
C VAL A 401 6.99 26.07 23.52
N TYR A 402 6.46 27.08 24.19
CA TYR A 402 5.23 26.95 24.95
C TYR A 402 4.13 27.68 24.20
N THR A 403 3.00 27.02 23.94
CA THR A 403 1.87 27.64 23.23
C THR A 403 0.59 27.61 24.05
N LEU A 404 -0.20 28.67 23.97
CA LEU A 404 -1.53 28.74 24.58
C LEU A 404 -2.55 29.12 23.50
N ASP A 405 -3.29 28.13 23.03
CA ASP A 405 -4.33 28.31 22.01
C ASP A 405 -5.70 28.45 22.70
N LEU A 406 -6.36 29.58 22.47
CA LEU A 406 -7.66 29.93 23.06
C LEU A 406 -8.71 30.02 21.94
N PRO A 407 -9.43 28.91 21.65
CA PRO A 407 -10.36 28.83 20.53
C PRO A 407 -11.61 29.70 20.77
N PHE A 408 -12.44 29.83 19.74
CA PHE A 408 -13.65 30.62 19.82
C PHE A 408 -14.60 30.11 20.92
N GLY A 409 -15.04 31.02 21.79
CA GLY A 409 -16.11 30.74 22.76
C GLY A 409 -17.48 30.98 22.14
N ALA A 410 -18.49 30.23 22.56
CA ALA A 410 -19.88 30.51 22.20
C ALA A 410 -20.28 31.92 22.73
N PRO A 411 -20.97 32.75 21.93
CA PRO A 411 -21.62 33.97 22.42
C PRO A 411 -22.50 33.69 23.64
N SER A 412 -22.67 34.67 24.52
CA SER A 412 -23.41 34.49 25.77
C SER A 412 -24.89 34.15 25.54
N GLU A 413 -25.44 34.58 24.40
CA GLU A 413 -26.81 34.35 23.95
C GLU A 413 -27.05 32.94 23.37
N VAL A 414 -26.00 32.16 23.10
CA VAL A 414 -26.16 30.77 22.62
C VAL A 414 -26.67 29.90 23.77
N PRO A 415 -27.84 29.24 23.62
CA PRO A 415 -28.36 28.36 24.65
C PRO A 415 -27.36 27.25 24.98
N ARG A 416 -27.03 27.08 26.27
CA ARG A 416 -26.23 25.95 26.71
C ARG A 416 -27.11 24.69 26.71
N SER A 417 -26.56 23.57 26.25
CA SER A 417 -27.21 22.27 26.43
C SER A 417 -27.48 22.04 27.92
N TYR A 418 -28.72 21.68 28.27
CA TYR A 418 -29.16 21.49 29.67
C TYR A 418 -28.62 20.20 30.31
N ASN A 419 -27.83 19.40 29.59
CA ASN A 419 -27.25 18.18 30.13
C ASN A 419 -26.06 18.51 31.05
N GLN A 420 -26.30 18.49 32.36
CA GLN A 420 -25.36 18.93 33.39
C GLN A 420 -24.03 18.15 33.39
N ASP A 421 -24.04 16.87 32.99
CA ASP A 421 -22.83 16.07 32.87
C ASP A 421 -21.95 16.56 31.72
N ILE A 422 -22.54 16.84 30.55
CA ILE A 422 -21.83 17.38 29.38
C ILE A 422 -21.20 18.73 29.73
N VAL A 423 -21.92 19.62 30.43
CA VAL A 423 -21.39 20.93 30.84
C VAL A 423 -20.19 20.83 31.79
N LYS A 424 -20.19 19.85 32.71
CA LYS A 424 -19.08 19.62 33.64
C LYS A 424 -17.84 19.05 32.94
N TYR A 425 -18.02 18.06 32.06
CA TYR A 425 -16.92 17.53 31.24
C TYR A 425 -16.37 18.58 30.27
N GLU A 426 -17.24 19.40 29.67
CA GLU A 426 -16.83 20.52 28.83
C GLU A 426 -15.97 21.54 29.57
N LYS A 427 -16.32 21.91 30.81
CA LYS A 427 -15.54 22.86 31.61
C LYS A 427 -14.12 22.34 31.92
N LEU A 428 -13.99 21.04 32.17
CA LEU A 428 -12.71 20.38 32.44
C LEU A 428 -11.85 20.21 31.18
N LEU A 429 -12.46 19.86 30.04
CA LEU A 429 -11.78 19.72 28.75
C LEU A 429 -11.39 21.07 28.12
N LYS A 430 -12.19 22.13 28.35
CA LYS A 430 -11.94 23.50 27.85
C LYS A 430 -11.12 24.35 28.80
N THR A 431 -10.53 23.78 29.87
CA THR A 431 -9.65 24.55 30.74
C THR A 431 -8.40 24.91 29.91
N PRO A 432 -8.10 26.20 29.69
CA PRO A 432 -6.94 26.61 28.91
C PRO A 432 -5.66 26.05 29.51
N ARG A 433 -4.82 25.44 28.68
CA ARG A 433 -3.58 24.79 29.09
C ARG A 433 -2.48 25.25 28.18
N VAL A 434 -1.34 25.57 28.77
CA VAL A 434 -0.11 25.80 28.01
C VAL A 434 0.40 24.44 27.54
N MET A 435 0.69 24.32 26.26
CA MET A 435 1.28 23.13 25.65
C MET A 435 2.78 23.32 25.51
N HIS A 436 3.56 22.28 25.79
CA HIS A 436 5.01 22.26 25.56
C HIS A 436 5.29 21.52 24.27
N LYS A 437 5.97 22.19 23.34
CA LYS A 437 6.32 21.69 22.01
C LYS A 437 7.84 21.75 21.79
N LEU A 438 8.37 20.78 21.04
CA LEU A 438 9.73 20.82 20.51
C LEU A 438 9.70 21.37 19.09
N ARG A 439 10.22 22.58 18.89
CA ARG A 439 10.37 23.17 17.56
C ARG A 439 11.70 22.76 16.95
N ILE A 440 11.66 21.94 15.91
CA ILE A 440 12.82 21.41 15.19
C ILE A 440 12.88 22.04 13.80
N LYS A 441 14.06 22.48 13.35
CA LYS A 441 14.29 22.92 11.97
C LYS A 441 14.85 21.76 11.15
N ASN A 442 14.21 21.41 10.04
CA ASN A 442 14.77 20.44 9.11
C ASN A 442 15.98 21.06 8.39
N LYS A 443 17.20 20.67 8.80
CA LYS A 443 18.44 21.05 8.14
C LYS A 443 18.93 20.00 7.12
N GLY A 444 18.23 18.88 7.00
CA GLY A 444 18.53 17.83 6.03
C GLY A 444 18.20 18.24 4.59
N ARG A 445 18.73 17.51 3.61
CA ARG A 445 18.43 17.73 2.18
C ARG A 445 17.04 17.18 1.80
N GLN A 446 16.60 16.15 2.51
CA GLN A 446 15.30 15.49 2.31
C GLN A 446 14.24 16.07 3.25
N PRO A 447 12.95 16.05 2.87
CA PRO A 447 11.87 16.41 3.76
C PRO A 447 11.70 15.37 4.86
N PHE A 448 11.28 15.80 6.05
CA PHE A 448 10.65 14.87 6.98
C PHE A 448 9.29 14.51 6.41
N THR A 449 9.00 13.22 6.39
CA THR A 449 7.68 12.73 6.04
C THR A 449 6.80 12.59 7.27
N THR A 450 5.48 12.74 7.10
CA THR A 450 4.50 12.49 8.18
C THR A 450 4.61 11.07 8.72
N ALA A 451 4.80 10.92 10.05
CA ALA A 451 4.85 9.63 10.73
C ALA A 451 4.73 9.74 12.27
N PRO A 452 4.29 8.67 12.96
CA PRO A 452 4.37 8.59 14.42
C PRO A 452 5.80 8.78 14.91
N THR A 453 5.96 9.53 16.00
CA THR A 453 7.25 9.93 16.54
C THR A 453 7.33 9.65 18.02
N LEU A 454 8.25 8.77 18.42
CA LEU A 454 8.58 8.55 19.83
C LEU A 454 9.52 9.65 20.31
N LEU A 455 9.16 10.35 21.38
CA LEU A 455 9.98 11.37 22.01
C LEU A 455 10.69 10.77 23.23
N VAL A 456 12.01 10.95 23.28
CA VAL A 456 12.88 10.39 24.31
C VAL A 456 13.83 11.47 24.81
N SER A 457 14.02 11.57 26.13
CA SER A 457 15.10 12.34 26.73
C SER A 457 16.27 11.42 27.06
N ALA A 458 17.49 11.81 26.69
CA ALA A 458 18.72 11.13 27.06
C ALA A 458 19.45 11.90 28.15
N ASP A 459 19.72 11.24 29.28
CA ASP A 459 20.62 11.78 30.30
C ASP A 459 22.06 11.73 29.78
N GLN A 460 22.66 12.90 29.55
CA GLN A 460 24.03 13.00 29.05
C GLN A 460 25.08 12.40 29.98
N LYS A 461 24.81 12.25 31.28
CA LYS A 461 25.76 11.69 32.26
C LYS A 461 25.69 10.18 32.36
N THR A 462 24.48 9.61 32.29
CA THR A 462 24.25 8.17 32.49
C THR A 462 23.98 7.42 31.20
N GLY A 463 23.69 8.12 30.10
CA GLY A 463 23.26 7.53 28.83
C GLY A 463 21.85 6.95 28.86
N ARG A 464 21.14 7.09 29.99
CA ARG A 464 19.81 6.52 30.16
C ARG A 464 18.77 7.30 29.35
N GLU A 465 18.02 6.58 28.53
CA GLU A 465 16.89 7.09 27.79
C GLU A 465 15.59 6.99 28.61
N THR A 466 14.81 8.06 28.63
CA THR A 466 13.48 8.11 29.27
C THR A 466 12.44 8.55 28.24
N VAL A 467 11.37 7.77 28.08
CA VAL A 467 10.26 8.10 27.16
C VAL A 467 9.50 9.31 27.70
N LEU A 468 9.35 10.33 26.87
CA LEU A 468 8.58 11.54 27.17
C LEU A 468 7.13 11.41 26.68
N GLY A 469 6.94 10.75 25.54
CA GLY A 469 5.62 10.57 24.94
C GLY A 469 5.70 10.19 23.47
N GLN A 470 4.56 10.29 22.80
CA GLN A 470 4.43 10.09 21.37
C GLN A 470 3.76 11.31 20.74
N SER A 471 4.30 11.75 19.62
CA SER A 471 3.79 12.85 18.82
C SER A 471 3.68 12.45 17.35
N LEU A 472 3.25 13.38 16.49
CA LEU A 472 3.16 13.20 15.05
C LEU A 472 4.15 14.14 14.37
N MET A 473 5.19 13.58 13.73
CA MET A 473 5.98 14.35 12.77
C MET A 473 5.09 14.62 11.57
N THR A 474 5.04 15.86 11.10
CA THR A 474 4.33 16.25 9.87
C THR A 474 5.32 16.46 8.73
N TYR A 475 4.79 16.51 7.50
CA TYR A 475 5.62 16.82 6.34
C TYR A 475 6.36 18.15 6.55
N THR A 476 7.69 18.10 6.50
CA THR A 476 8.56 19.25 6.75
C THR A 476 9.61 19.34 5.68
N ALA A 477 9.43 20.24 4.72
CA ALA A 477 10.41 20.49 3.67
C ALA A 477 11.80 20.86 4.24
N SER A 478 12.84 20.69 3.43
CA SER A 478 14.19 21.17 3.80
C SER A 478 14.14 22.68 4.10
N GLY A 479 14.74 23.08 5.21
CA GLY A 479 14.74 24.46 5.71
C GLY A 479 13.50 24.85 6.53
N ALA A 480 12.40 24.09 6.47
CA ALA A 480 11.19 24.35 7.23
C ALA A 480 11.31 23.91 8.70
N ARG A 481 10.29 24.22 9.51
CA ARG A 481 10.21 23.87 10.93
C ARG A 481 8.99 23.01 11.21
N VAL A 482 9.09 22.20 12.24
CA VAL A 482 8.01 21.37 12.78
C VAL A 482 7.97 21.48 14.29
N ASP A 483 6.77 21.50 14.84
CA ASP A 483 6.53 21.47 16.27
C ASP A 483 6.02 20.09 16.67
N LEU A 484 6.72 19.43 17.60
CA LEU A 484 6.32 18.13 18.16
C LEU A 484 5.77 18.33 19.56
N ASP A 485 4.51 18.00 19.77
CA ASP A 485 3.88 18.08 21.10
C ASP A 485 4.52 17.10 22.08
N LEU A 486 5.02 17.62 23.20
CA LEU A 486 5.43 16.82 24.37
C LEU A 486 4.26 16.57 25.32
N GLY A 487 3.36 17.55 25.44
CA GLY A 487 2.19 17.47 26.31
C GLY A 487 1.84 18.81 26.99
N THR A 488 0.98 18.76 28.00
CA THR A 488 0.60 19.94 28.78
C THR A 488 1.74 20.36 29.72
N ALA A 489 2.10 21.64 29.67
CA ALA A 489 3.02 22.26 30.60
C ALA A 489 2.31 22.61 31.92
N ILE A 490 2.36 21.67 32.88
CA ILE A 490 1.67 21.80 34.18
C ILE A 490 2.21 22.95 35.05
N ASP A 491 3.40 23.46 34.75
CA ASP A 491 4.05 24.56 35.48
C ASP A 491 3.43 25.93 35.16
N PHE A 492 2.49 26.03 34.22
CA PHE A 492 1.81 27.28 33.88
C PHE A 492 0.33 27.21 34.22
N ALA A 493 -0.10 28.05 35.16
CA ALA A 493 -1.52 28.22 35.44
C ALA A 493 -2.10 29.34 34.58
N VAL A 494 -3.22 29.04 33.91
CA VAL A 494 -3.94 30.01 33.07
C VAL A 494 -5.28 30.32 33.72
N LYS A 495 -5.55 31.61 33.94
CA LYS A 495 -6.85 32.12 34.36
C LYS A 495 -7.38 33.05 33.28
N ARG A 496 -8.62 32.83 32.84
CA ARG A 496 -9.30 33.70 31.88
C ARG A 496 -10.51 34.34 32.54
N GLU A 497 -10.66 35.63 32.36
CA GLU A 497 -11.85 36.39 32.78
C GLU A 497 -12.44 37.11 31.57
N ASP A 498 -13.76 37.14 31.49
CA ASP A 498 -14.50 37.80 30.43
C ASP A 498 -15.75 38.43 31.02
N VAL A 499 -15.87 39.75 30.89
CA VAL A 499 -16.92 40.56 31.53
C VAL A 499 -17.59 41.43 30.48
N GLU A 500 -18.89 41.26 30.28
CA GLU A 500 -19.71 42.22 29.55
C GLU A 500 -19.75 43.53 30.34
N THR A 501 -19.33 44.62 29.69
CA THR A 501 -19.19 45.95 30.30
C THR A 501 -20.31 46.91 29.92
N SER A 502 -20.83 46.79 28.71
CA SER A 502 -21.96 47.58 28.24
C SER A 502 -22.72 46.86 27.13
N ARG A 503 -24.00 47.21 27.01
CA ARG A 503 -24.86 46.81 25.90
C ARG A 503 -25.54 48.05 25.36
N LEU A 504 -25.22 48.41 24.12
CA LEU A 504 -25.81 49.57 23.44
C LEU A 504 -26.91 49.08 22.48
N PRO A 505 -28.20 49.33 22.76
CA PRO A 505 -29.29 48.99 21.85
C PRO A 505 -29.19 49.76 20.54
N ASP A 506 -29.74 49.19 19.45
CA ASP A 506 -29.86 49.84 18.14
C ASP A 506 -28.55 50.43 17.58
N ALA A 507 -27.41 49.83 17.93
CA ALA A 507 -26.08 50.34 17.60
C ALA A 507 -25.76 50.26 16.10
N VAL A 508 -26.30 49.25 15.40
CA VAL A 508 -26.17 49.09 13.95
C VAL A 508 -27.52 48.68 13.36
N LYS A 509 -27.85 49.21 12.19
CA LYS A 509 -28.97 48.76 11.36
C LYS A 509 -28.43 48.05 10.13
N TRP A 510 -28.90 46.83 9.89
CA TRP A 510 -28.61 46.09 8.67
C TRP A 510 -29.92 45.50 8.14
N GLN A 511 -30.26 45.84 6.89
CA GLN A 511 -31.61 45.64 6.34
C GLN A 511 -32.68 46.28 7.25
N ASP A 512 -33.74 45.56 7.58
CA ASP A 512 -34.82 46.03 8.46
C ASP A 512 -34.57 45.75 9.95
N ASP A 513 -33.47 45.07 10.27
CA ASP A 513 -33.14 44.67 11.62
C ASP A 513 -32.17 45.65 12.29
N LYS A 514 -32.36 45.82 13.60
CA LYS A 514 -31.47 46.57 14.48
C LYS A 514 -30.70 45.60 15.36
N TYR A 515 -29.43 45.91 15.59
CA TYR A 515 -28.50 45.08 16.33
C TYR A 515 -27.92 45.87 17.49
N CYS A 516 -27.97 45.29 18.69
CA CYS A 516 -27.27 45.83 19.84
C CYS A 516 -25.77 45.53 19.73
N ARG A 517 -24.94 46.44 20.24
CA ARG A 517 -23.51 46.23 20.43
C ARG A 517 -23.28 45.74 21.85
N VAL A 518 -22.58 44.62 22.01
CA VAL A 518 -22.21 44.02 23.29
C VAL A 518 -20.71 44.20 23.47
N ASP A 519 -20.30 45.01 24.45
CA ASP A 519 -18.89 45.31 24.72
C ASP A 519 -18.34 44.47 25.88
N HIS A 520 -17.18 43.87 25.66
CA HIS A 520 -16.49 43.02 26.61
C HIS A 520 -15.14 43.60 27.02
N LYS A 521 -14.82 43.45 28.31
CA LYS A 521 -13.47 43.56 28.85
C LYS A 521 -13.03 42.19 29.35
N SER A 522 -11.95 41.68 28.77
CA SER A 522 -11.46 40.34 29.08
C SER A 522 -9.97 40.39 29.44
N SER A 523 -9.52 39.39 30.21
CA SER A 523 -8.12 39.24 30.57
C SER A 523 -7.67 37.78 30.53
N ILE A 524 -6.43 37.55 30.14
CA ILE A 524 -5.75 36.26 30.22
C ILE A 524 -4.57 36.43 31.17
N THR A 525 -4.64 35.78 32.32
CA THR A 525 -3.57 35.76 33.30
C THR A 525 -2.82 34.45 33.21
N ILE A 526 -1.50 34.52 33.06
CA ILE A 526 -0.61 33.36 33.06
C ILE A 526 0.38 33.51 34.21
N THR A 527 0.45 32.49 35.07
CA THR A 527 1.38 32.42 36.21
C THR A 527 2.37 31.30 35.96
N SER A 528 3.66 31.61 36.03
CA SER A 528 4.74 30.62 35.90
C SER A 528 5.15 30.06 37.26
N TYR A 529 5.03 28.75 37.43
CA TYR A 529 5.64 27.98 38.52
C TYR A 529 6.91 27.25 38.06
N SER A 530 7.33 27.47 36.81
CA SER A 530 8.53 26.84 36.27
C SER A 530 9.79 27.39 36.93
N LYS A 531 10.81 26.54 37.06
CA LYS A 531 12.14 26.93 37.55
C LYS A 531 13.00 27.62 36.49
N LYS A 532 12.55 27.66 35.23
CA LYS A 532 13.25 28.27 34.10
C LYS A 532 12.38 29.36 33.48
N ALA A 533 13.02 30.37 32.90
CA ALA A 533 12.30 31.34 32.08
C ALA A 533 11.79 30.67 30.80
N ALA A 534 10.57 30.99 30.39
CA ALA A 534 9.91 30.42 29.22
C ALA A 534 9.26 31.52 28.38
N SER A 535 9.31 31.36 27.05
CA SER A 535 8.53 32.19 26.13
C SER A 535 7.25 31.45 25.75
N ILE A 536 6.12 32.13 25.87
CA ILE A 536 4.79 31.59 25.59
C ILE A 536 4.20 32.33 24.40
N GLU A 537 3.90 31.60 23.33
CA GLU A 537 3.15 32.05 22.16
C GLU A 537 1.65 31.86 22.46
N ILE A 538 0.87 32.94 22.47
CA ILE A 538 -0.57 32.90 22.79
C ILE A 538 -1.38 33.34 21.58
N ASP A 539 -2.33 32.50 21.17
CA ASP A 539 -3.29 32.80 20.10
C ASP A 539 -4.72 32.82 20.69
N ARG A 540 -5.39 33.98 20.59
CA ARG A 540 -6.78 34.18 21.04
C ARG A 540 -7.72 34.45 19.89
N ASN A 541 -8.67 33.54 19.67
CA ASN A 541 -9.69 33.62 18.62
C ASN A 541 -11.03 34.16 19.17
N LEU A 542 -11.55 35.23 18.58
CA LEU A 542 -12.76 35.94 19.02
C LEU A 542 -13.79 36.10 17.89
N PHE A 543 -15.07 35.95 18.20
CA PHE A 543 -16.15 36.35 17.29
C PHE A 543 -16.51 37.80 17.53
N GLY A 544 -16.20 38.66 16.58
CA GLY A 544 -16.37 40.10 16.73
C GLY A 544 -15.05 40.83 16.49
N PHE A 545 -15.03 42.06 16.96
CA PHE A 545 -13.98 43.02 16.66
C PHE A 545 -13.24 43.38 17.94
N VAL A 546 -11.92 43.32 17.88
CA VAL A 546 -11.06 43.80 18.97
C VAL A 546 -10.97 45.33 18.88
N ASP A 547 -11.31 46.00 19.98
CA ASP A 547 -11.27 47.45 20.12
C ASP A 547 -9.90 47.93 20.63
N SER A 548 -9.32 47.20 21.59
CA SER A 548 -8.00 47.51 22.14
C SER A 548 -7.32 46.27 22.69
N VAL A 549 -6.01 46.23 22.62
CA VAL A 549 -5.18 45.14 23.15
C VAL A 549 -4.01 45.72 23.95
N GLY A 550 -3.72 45.12 25.10
CA GLY A 550 -2.56 45.45 25.93
C GLY A 550 -1.34 44.59 25.60
N GLU A 551 -0.23 44.86 26.30
CA GLU A 551 0.95 43.99 26.37
C GLU A 551 1.55 43.64 24.99
N ASN A 552 1.56 44.60 24.07
CA ASN A 552 2.07 44.47 22.69
C ASN A 552 1.39 43.36 21.87
N GLY A 553 0.14 43.02 22.17
CA GLY A 553 -0.63 42.08 21.37
C GLY A 553 -0.83 42.58 19.94
N VAL A 554 -0.75 41.66 18.97
CA VAL A 554 -0.98 41.96 17.56
C VAL A 554 -2.36 41.45 17.17
N VAL A 555 -3.21 42.34 16.66
CA VAL A 555 -4.57 42.02 16.23
C VAL A 555 -4.60 41.82 14.73
N LYS A 556 -5.16 40.69 14.29
CA LYS A 556 -5.52 40.43 12.89
C LYS A 556 -7.03 40.26 12.78
N ARG A 557 -7.68 41.07 11.95
CA ARG A 557 -9.07 40.83 11.56
C ARG A 557 -9.09 39.77 10.46
N THR A 558 -9.98 38.81 10.60
CA THR A 558 -10.01 37.62 9.75
C THR A 558 -11.41 37.40 9.21
N ASN A 559 -11.51 36.66 8.11
CA ASN A 559 -12.78 36.19 7.62
C ASN A 559 -13.30 35.10 8.57
N PHE A 560 -14.58 35.20 8.92
CA PHE A 560 -15.26 34.24 9.79
C PHE A 560 -15.15 32.81 9.28
N PHE A 561 -15.22 32.53 7.97
CA PHE A 561 -15.20 31.15 7.45
C PHE A 561 -13.80 30.62 7.10
N GLU A 562 -12.84 31.49 6.77
CA GLU A 562 -11.49 31.06 6.38
C GLU A 562 -10.65 30.62 7.59
N ASN A 563 -10.84 31.26 8.75
CA ASN A 563 -10.00 31.04 9.95
C ASN A 563 -10.57 30.04 10.97
N VAL A 564 -11.81 29.59 10.81
CA VAL A 564 -12.43 28.58 11.68
C VAL A 564 -11.78 27.21 11.51
N VAL A 565 -11.18 26.99 10.34
CA VAL A 565 -10.42 25.80 9.98
C VAL A 565 -9.06 25.76 10.69
N GLU A 566 -8.47 26.93 11.00
CA GLU A 566 -7.15 27.06 11.65
C GLU A 566 -7.20 27.01 13.20
N ALA A 567 -8.33 27.36 13.82
CA ALA A 567 -8.39 27.73 15.24
C ALA A 567 -8.33 26.57 16.28
N ASP A 568 -8.38 25.30 15.87
CA ASP A 568 -8.41 24.15 16.80
C ASP A 568 -7.36 23.06 16.49
N GLY A 569 -6.49 23.26 15.49
CA GLY A 569 -5.47 22.26 15.08
C GLY A 569 -6.01 20.90 14.59
N ALA A 570 -7.32 20.66 14.72
CA ALA A 570 -8.01 19.41 14.46
C ALA A 570 -8.95 19.48 13.25
N ASN A 571 -8.91 20.58 12.47
CA ASN A 571 -9.76 20.77 11.29
C ASN A 571 -11.27 20.66 11.61
N ARG A 572 -11.67 21.00 12.85
CA ARG A 572 -13.04 20.90 13.34
C ARG A 572 -13.46 22.21 13.99
N PRO A 573 -14.66 22.72 13.69
CA PRO A 573 -15.20 23.84 14.43
C PRO A 573 -15.37 23.44 15.91
N PRO A 574 -15.22 24.38 16.86
CA PRO A 574 -15.55 24.17 18.25
C PRO A 574 -16.83 23.34 18.45
N TYR A 575 -16.82 22.36 19.35
CA TYR A 575 -17.94 21.41 19.54
C TYR A 575 -19.32 22.08 19.65
N TRP A 576 -19.39 23.26 20.28
CA TRP A 576 -20.65 23.99 20.46
C TRP A 576 -21.32 24.43 19.16
N TRP A 577 -20.53 24.53 18.09
CA TRP A 577 -20.98 24.85 16.76
C TRP A 577 -21.83 23.73 16.13
N ASN A 578 -21.65 22.47 16.56
CA ASN A 578 -22.44 21.35 16.05
C ASN A 578 -23.93 21.45 16.43
N TYR A 579 -24.25 22.20 17.48
CA TYR A 579 -25.63 22.40 17.93
C TYR A 579 -26.12 23.85 17.77
N TYR A 580 -25.30 24.73 17.17
CA TYR A 580 -25.67 26.12 16.93
C TYR A 580 -25.58 26.43 15.43
N SER A 581 -26.73 26.68 14.82
CA SER A 581 -26.81 27.19 13.46
C SER A 581 -26.62 28.70 13.47
N PHE A 582 -25.55 29.17 12.84
CA PHE A 582 -25.30 30.60 12.77
C PHE A 582 -26.35 31.28 11.89
N PRO A 583 -27.01 32.34 12.39
CA PRO A 583 -27.98 33.04 11.59
C PRO A 583 -27.31 33.73 10.41
N HIS A 584 -28.01 33.83 9.28
CA HIS A 584 -27.50 34.44 8.07
C HIS A 584 -27.05 35.90 8.28
N TRP A 585 -27.60 36.62 9.25
CA TRP A 585 -27.18 37.99 9.54
C TRP A 585 -25.83 38.08 10.25
N TRP A 586 -25.39 37.00 10.93
CA TRP A 586 -24.20 37.04 11.80
C TRP A 586 -22.97 37.58 11.07
N HIS A 587 -22.66 37.00 9.91
CA HIS A 587 -21.48 37.38 9.12
C HIS A 587 -21.61 38.74 8.43
N SER A 588 -22.82 39.30 8.37
CA SER A 588 -23.06 40.61 7.74
C SER A 588 -22.78 41.77 8.68
N VAL A 589 -22.89 41.55 9.99
CA VAL A 589 -22.64 42.57 11.03
C VAL A 589 -21.46 42.23 11.95
N ASN A 590 -21.03 40.97 12.00
CA ASN A 590 -19.87 40.51 12.77
C ASN A 590 -18.75 39.94 11.89
N GLY A 591 -17.50 40.17 12.32
CA GLY A 591 -16.32 39.50 11.79
C GLY A 591 -15.71 38.52 12.79
N SER A 592 -14.48 38.07 12.54
CA SER A 592 -13.64 37.38 13.51
C SER A 592 -12.32 38.12 13.71
N SER A 593 -11.73 37.99 14.90
CA SER A 593 -10.44 38.58 15.23
C SER A 593 -9.55 37.56 15.91
N VAL A 594 -8.26 37.59 15.57
CA VAL A 594 -7.20 36.84 16.24
C VAL A 594 -6.27 37.82 16.93
N ILE A 595 -6.00 37.60 18.20
CA ILE A 595 -4.97 38.33 18.94
C ILE A 595 -3.80 37.39 19.20
N LYS A 596 -2.60 37.84 18.87
CA LYS A 596 -1.36 37.10 19.11
C LYS A 596 -0.48 37.82 20.12
N TRP A 597 0.05 37.09 21.10
CA TRP A 597 1.10 37.57 22.00
C TRP A 597 2.29 36.62 21.98
N ASN A 598 3.47 37.17 22.26
CA ASN A 598 4.64 36.40 22.62
C ASN A 598 5.22 37.01 23.89
N THR A 599 5.03 36.32 25.02
CA THR A 599 5.43 36.81 26.34
C THR A 599 6.53 35.94 26.91
N LYS A 600 7.53 36.58 27.52
CA LYS A 600 8.58 35.89 28.27
C LYS A 600 8.24 35.97 29.74
N LEU A 601 8.11 34.82 30.40
CA LEU A 601 7.87 34.71 31.84
C LEU A 601 9.10 34.13 32.54
N ASN A 602 9.59 34.83 33.55
CA ASN A 602 10.61 34.34 34.45
C ASN A 602 9.99 33.45 35.56
N PRO A 603 10.81 32.68 36.31
CA PRO A 603 10.31 31.87 37.42
C PRO A 603 9.50 32.68 38.44
N GLY A 604 8.29 32.23 38.77
CA GLY A 604 7.39 32.90 39.70
C GLY A 604 6.66 34.13 39.14
N GLU A 605 6.95 34.52 37.90
CA GLU A 605 6.36 35.71 37.28
C GLU A 605 4.89 35.47 36.86
N LYS A 606 4.13 36.55 36.86
CA LYS A 606 2.74 36.61 36.43
C LYS A 606 2.59 37.70 35.38
N VAL A 607 1.96 37.37 34.26
CA VAL A 607 1.53 38.35 33.25
C VAL A 607 0.01 38.34 33.12
N THR A 608 -0.57 39.52 32.94
CA THR A 608 -1.98 39.70 32.61
C THR A 608 -2.05 40.37 31.25
N LEU A 609 -2.73 39.74 30.30
CA LEU A 609 -2.94 40.21 28.94
C LEU A 609 -4.38 40.73 28.85
N ASP A 610 -4.53 42.06 28.80
CA ASP A 610 -5.84 42.70 28.78
C ASP A 610 -6.28 43.01 27.35
N TYR A 611 -7.56 42.78 27.04
CA TYR A 611 -8.13 43.14 25.75
C TYR A 611 -9.61 43.53 25.87
N ARG A 612 -10.04 44.40 24.95
CA ARG A 612 -11.43 44.80 24.79
C ARG A 612 -11.90 44.44 23.40
N TRP A 613 -13.12 43.95 23.33
CA TRP A 613 -13.73 43.53 22.08
C TRP A 613 -15.24 43.66 22.16
N HIS A 614 -15.88 43.67 21.01
CA HIS A 614 -17.34 43.70 20.93
C HIS A 614 -17.83 42.80 19.80
N TYR A 615 -19.11 42.46 19.89
CA TYR A 615 -19.87 41.88 18.79
C TYR A 615 -21.28 42.49 18.77
N PHE A 616 -21.97 42.28 17.66
CA PHE A 616 -23.35 42.68 17.46
C PHE A 616 -24.28 41.50 17.62
N TRP A 617 -25.41 41.72 18.29
CA TRP A 617 -26.44 40.71 18.47
C TRP A 617 -27.82 41.33 18.21
N ARG A 618 -28.74 40.55 17.66
CA ARG A 618 -30.10 41.01 17.34
C ARG A 618 -30.98 41.10 18.57
#